data_AF-A0A847XAS0-F1
#
_entry.id   AF-A0A847XAS0-F1
#
_cell.length_a   1.000
_cell.length_b   1.000
_cell.length_c   1.000
_cell.angle_alpha   90.00
_cell.angle_beta   90.00
_cell.angle_gamma   90.00
#
_symmetry.space_group_name_H-M   'P 1'
#
loop_
_entity.id
_entity.type
_entity.pdbx_description
1 polymer ?
#
loop_
_entity_poly.entity_id
_entity_poly.type
_entity_poly.pdbx_seq_one_letter_code
_entity_poly.pdbx_strand_id
1 'polypeptide(L)' 'MTFDIAFTGFNGYDKSFGFLALDEQDDVVTNKVIERSNKVCFLGDRTKFGTR' A
#
# COMPACT_ATOMS: atom_id res chain seq x y z
N MET A 1 10.80 15.92 -5.49
CA MET A 1 9.68 15.67 -6.40
C MET A 1 8.62 14.92 -5.62
N THR A 2 7.38 15.40 -5.66
CA THR A 2 6.21 14.81 -4.98
C THR A 2 5.16 14.52 -6.04
N PHE A 3 4.51 13.36 -5.94
CA PHE A 3 3.42 12.96 -6.83
C PHE A 3 2.09 13.49 -6.28
N ASP A 4 1.20 13.93 -7.17
CA ASP A 4 -0.14 14.37 -6.74
C ASP A 4 -1.00 13.21 -6.27
N ILE A 5 -0.94 12.09 -7.00
CA ILE A 5 -1.67 10.85 -6.71
C ILE A 5 -0.77 9.67 -7.05
N ALA A 6 -0.75 8.65 -6.20
CA ALA A 6 -0.16 7.35 -6.47
C ALA A 6 -1.18 6.23 -6.30
N PHE A 7 -1.00 5.17 -7.09
CA PHE A 7 -1.77 3.93 -6.99
C PHE A 7 -0.81 2.81 -6.66
N THR A 8 -1.10 2.05 -5.61
CA THR A 8 -0.24 0.93 -5.20
C THR A 8 -1.08 -0.30 -4.83
N GLY A 9 -0.52 -1.47 -5.09
CA GLY A 9 -1.09 -2.74 -4.67
C GLY A 9 -0.85 -3.00 -3.19
N PHE A 10 -1.56 -3.99 -2.64
CA PHE A 10 -1.28 -4.54 -1.32
C PHE A 10 -1.61 -6.03 -1.29
N ASN A 11 -0.95 -6.78 -0.40
CA ASN A 11 -1.13 -8.22 -0.29
C ASN A 11 -2.12 -8.62 0.81
N GLY A 12 -2.30 -7.77 1.81
CA GLY A 12 -3.33 -7.91 2.84
C GLY A 12 -3.70 -6.55 3.41
N TYR A 13 -4.94 -6.40 3.84
CA TYR A 13 -5.40 -5.20 4.53
C TYR A 13 -6.19 -5.59 5.77
N ASP A 14 -5.69 -5.15 6.92
CA ASP A 14 -6.36 -5.25 8.21
C ASP A 14 -6.65 -3.84 8.74
N LYS A 15 -7.88 -3.61 9.21
CA LYS A 15 -8.28 -2.29 9.72
C LYS A 15 -7.50 -1.84 10.97
N SER A 16 -6.91 -2.78 11.69
CA SER A 16 -6.19 -2.58 12.94
C SER A 16 -4.68 -2.42 12.72
N PHE A 17 -4.12 -3.06 11.67
CA PHE A 17 -2.68 -3.09 11.41
C PHE A 17 -2.25 -2.35 10.13
N GLY A 18 -3.17 -2.06 9.22
CA GLY A 18 -2.89 -1.40 7.95
C GLY A 18 -2.69 -2.37 6.78
N PHE A 19 -1.87 -1.97 5.82
CA PHE A 19 -1.58 -2.75 4.61
C PHE A 19 -0.35 -3.63 4.82
N LEU A 20 -0.39 -4.83 4.24
CA LEU A 20 0.70 -5.79 4.21
C LEU A 20 1.33 -5.78 2.82
N ALA A 21 2.65 -5.58 2.78
CA ALA A 21 3.46 -5.77 1.59
C ALA A 21 3.66 -7.27 1.29
N LEU A 22 4.06 -7.58 0.06
CA LEU A 22 4.37 -8.97 -0.32
C LEU A 22 5.71 -9.43 0.28
N ASP A 23 6.71 -8.54 0.28
CA ASP A 23 8.05 -8.75 0.83
C ASP A 23 8.69 -7.42 1.32
N GLU A 24 9.88 -7.50 1.92
CA GLU A 24 10.61 -6.32 2.43
C GLU A 24 10.94 -5.29 1.34
N GLN A 25 11.19 -5.74 0.11
CA GLN A 25 11.55 -4.84 -0.98
C GLN A 25 10.34 -4.04 -1.44
N ASP A 26 9.19 -4.69 -1.53
CA ASP A 26 7.90 -4.10 -1.87
C ASP A 26 7.43 -3.13 -0.77
N ASP A 27 7.72 -3.43 0.50
CA ASP A 27 7.48 -2.52 1.62
C ASP A 27 8.31 -1.24 1.51
N VAL A 28 9.61 -1.35 1.24
CA VAL A 28 10.48 -0.17 1.06
C VAL A 28 10.02 0.71 -0.11
N VAL A 29 9.62 0.10 -1.22
CA VAL A 29 9.12 0.84 -2.39
C VAL A 29 7.77 1.50 -2.05
N THR A 30 6.85 0.77 -1.46
CA THR A 30 5.52 1.27 -1.09
C THR A 30 5.62 2.43 -0.10
N ASN A 31 6.47 2.32 0.93
CA ASN A 31 6.69 3.39 1.89
C ASN A 31 7.28 4.64 1.23
N LYS A 32 8.24 4.50 0.31
CA LYS A 32 8.76 5.65 -0.46
C LYS A 32 7.68 6.29 -1.34
N VAL A 33 6.80 5.50 -1.94
CA VAL A 33 5.68 6.02 -2.74
C VAL A 33 4.72 6.80 -1.84
N ILE A 34 4.39 6.28 -0.66
CA ILE A 34 3.52 6.94 0.32
C ILE A 34 4.13 8.27 0.78
N GLU A 35 5.40 8.27 1.18
CA GLU A 35 6.11 9.48 1.63
C GLU A 35 6.20 10.57 0.56
N ARG A 36 6.23 10.17 -0.72
CA ARG A 36 6.41 11.08 -1.85
C ARG A 36 5.10 11.46 -2.52
N SER A 37 3.94 11.07 -1.99
CA SER A 37 2.64 11.31 -2.65
C SER A 37 1.66 12.09 -1.78
N ASN A 38 0.98 13.07 -2.37
CA ASN A 38 -0.06 13.84 -1.67
C ASN A 38 -1.32 13.00 -1.39
N LYS A 39 -1.62 12.04 -2.27
CA LYS A 39 -2.71 11.06 -2.10
C LYS A 39 -2.24 9.69 -2.57
N VAL A 40 -2.64 8.66 -1.84
CA VAL A 40 -2.35 7.26 -2.18
C VAL A 40 -3.65 6.48 -2.23
N CYS A 41 -3.86 5.78 -3.34
CA CYS A 41 -4.99 4.88 -3.56
C CYS A 41 -4.49 3.44 -3.57
N PHE A 42 -4.91 2.66 -2.58
CA PHE A 42 -4.58 1.24 -2.50
C PHE A 42 -5.56 0.42 -3.35
N LEU A 43 -5.03 -0.37 -4.26
CA LEU A 43 -5.78 -1.22 -5.17
C LEU A 43 -5.60 -2.68 -4.76
N GLY A 44 -6.71 -3.36 -4.50
CA GLY A 44 -6.71 -4.78 -4.14
C GLY A 44 -8.05 -5.39 -4.43
N ASP A 45 -8.05 -6.69 -4.75
CA ASP A 45 -9.28 -7.44 -4.92
C ASP A 45 -9.89 -7.81 -3.56
N ARG A 46 -11.16 -8.25 -3.55
CA ARG A 46 -11.91 -8.52 -2.31
C ARG A 46 -11.22 -9.54 -1.40
N THR A 47 -10.41 -10.46 -1.94
CA THR A 47 -9.72 -11.49 -1.15
C THR A 47 -8.58 -10.96 -0.30
N LYS A 48 -8.15 -9.71 -0.54
CA LYS A 48 -7.08 -9.03 0.19
C LYS A 48 -7.59 -8.31 1.45
N PHE A 49 -8.90 -8.19 1.62
CA PHE A 49 -9.51 -7.54 2.78
C PHE A 49 -9.78 -8.55 3.90
N GLY A 50 -9.24 -8.29 5.10
CA GLY A 50 -9.38 -9.19 6.25
C GLY A 50 -8.41 -10.36 6.27
N THR A 51 -7.40 -10.32 5.39
CA THR A 51 -6.28 -11.26 5.35
C THR A 51 -5.23 -10.79 6.36
N ARG A 52 -4.90 -11.66 7.30
CA ARG A 52 -3.85 -11.47 8.31
C ARG A 52 -2.53 -12.07 7.84
#